data_AF-A0A1H3QPX6-F1
#
_entry.id   AF-A0A1H3QPX6-F1
#
_cell.length_a   1.000
_cell.length_b   1.000
_cell.length_c   1.000
_cell.angle_alpha   90.00
_cell.angle_beta   90.00
_cell.angle_gamma   90.00
#
_symmetry.space_group_name_H-M   'P 1'
#
loop_
_entity.id
_entity.type
_entity.pdbx_description
1 polymer ?
#
loop_
_entity_poly.entity_id
_entity_poly.type
_entity_poly.pdbx_seq_one_letter_code
_entity_poly.pdbx_strand_id
1 'polypeptide(L)'
;MTPQRRQRRPELRLWLDGRPVQRPGDWVLQLEVEERSDEASSLRLVVDMSPIAGDRGAGDWDVLEHASFAEDLLIPDFRLLRRVTVEFSLVSDVPDDEPIAGVVFDGYLTAVEPVFGESRVPDSRLELTGLDASCLMHFETVTRTWADITDAQIATEIYRKYGFAVTGPGAAGRGTSVEDGGLDRPLRRAVLVQRATDAEFLRLLARRNGFETYVEPGQGPVREGPHPGDTLTGHFRSPSVEPPEQPPLELFPRDAPSLIAFRARYDSHQPTRVLGWHIDEQSRRLRRTDVGDPGYRRMGTHSRADVLAERLGAIRPVRVATSQHPTQSADLQTTDVPHSDAELDALARAQLRLVDWFAVGSGTVMCERYPSIVRSRRPITVSGAGHLLDGPWYVQAVRHRWGVDPTDPETEPSMRRYEADVTLVRNALGGMG
;
A
#
# COMPACT_ATOMS: atom_id res chain seq x y z
N MET A 1 11.03 0.34 -38.56
CA MET A 1 10.08 1.27 -37.92
C MET A 1 9.88 0.81 -36.50
N THR A 2 10.63 1.39 -35.56
CA THR A 2 10.42 1.18 -34.12
C THR A 2 9.06 1.79 -33.78
N PRO A 3 8.15 1.09 -33.10
CA PRO A 3 6.93 1.74 -32.64
C PRO A 3 7.35 2.84 -31.67
N GLN A 4 7.16 4.11 -32.04
CA GLN A 4 7.14 5.20 -31.08
C GLN A 4 6.14 4.78 -29.99
N ARG A 5 6.64 4.37 -28.82
CA ARG A 5 5.77 4.09 -27.68
C ARG A 5 5.03 5.40 -27.39
N ARG A 6 3.71 5.32 -27.50
CA ARG A 6 2.77 6.44 -27.39
C ARG A 6 3.00 7.16 -26.07
N GLN A 7 3.44 8.41 -26.14
CA GLN A 7 3.45 9.27 -24.95
C GLN A 7 1.99 9.62 -24.65
N ARG A 8 1.53 9.29 -23.44
CA ARG A 8 0.17 9.61 -23.00
C ARG A 8 0.18 10.86 -22.16
N ARG A 9 -0.81 11.72 -22.33
CA ARG A 9 -1.00 12.91 -21.51
C ARG A 9 -1.69 12.54 -20.19
N PRO A 10 -1.12 12.92 -19.03
CA PRO A 10 -1.76 12.69 -17.75
C PRO A 10 -2.90 13.69 -17.50
N GLU A 11 -4.02 13.19 -17.03
CA GLU A 11 -5.18 13.94 -16.56
C GLU A 11 -5.51 13.54 -15.12
N LEU A 12 -5.81 14.55 -14.31
CA LEU A 12 -6.28 14.37 -12.94
C LEU A 12 -7.79 14.50 -12.90
N ARG A 13 -8.46 13.58 -12.20
CA ARG A 13 -9.87 13.70 -11.82
C ARG A 13 -10.02 13.58 -10.31
N LEU A 14 -10.86 14.45 -9.76
CA LEU A 14 -11.08 14.59 -8.34
C LEU A 14 -12.58 14.60 -8.07
N TRP A 15 -13.02 13.95 -7.00
CA TRP A 15 -14.39 14.03 -6.50
C TRP A 15 -14.40 14.44 -5.04
N LEU A 16 -15.36 15.28 -4.67
CA LEU A 16 -15.67 15.64 -3.28
C LEU A 16 -17.05 15.10 -2.92
N ASP A 17 -17.13 14.25 -1.90
CA ASP A 17 -18.34 13.50 -1.54
C ASP A 17 -19.00 12.82 -2.76
N GLY A 18 -18.15 12.28 -3.64
CA GLY A 18 -18.55 11.61 -4.88
C GLY A 18 -19.06 12.53 -6.00
N ARG A 19 -19.05 13.86 -5.82
CA ARG A 19 -19.35 14.82 -6.90
C ARG A 19 -18.08 15.21 -7.64
N PRO A 20 -18.03 15.11 -8.98
CA PRO A 20 -16.83 15.44 -9.74
C PRO A 20 -16.51 16.93 -9.64
N VAL A 21 -15.25 17.24 -9.36
CA VAL A 21 -14.73 18.60 -9.39
C VAL A 21 -14.35 18.96 -10.81
N GLN A 22 -14.77 20.14 -11.27
CA GLN A 22 -14.49 20.59 -12.63
C GLN A 22 -13.03 21.04 -12.75
N ARG A 23 -12.35 20.51 -13.77
CA ARG A 23 -10.97 20.86 -14.15
C ARG A 23 -10.03 21.02 -12.94
N PRO A 24 -9.84 19.97 -12.11
CA PRO A 24 -8.88 20.03 -11.00
C PRO A 24 -7.47 20.31 -11.49
N GLY A 25 -7.20 20.00 -12.77
CA GLY A 25 -6.06 20.54 -13.49
C GLY A 25 -5.82 22.01 -13.20
N ASP A 26 -6.77 22.91 -13.37
CA ASP A 26 -6.43 24.33 -13.52
C ASP A 26 -5.87 24.99 -12.23
N TRP A 27 -6.17 24.45 -11.05
CA TRP A 27 -5.85 25.05 -9.75
C TRP A 27 -5.11 24.12 -8.77
N VAL A 28 -5.01 22.81 -9.06
CA VAL A 28 -4.15 21.91 -8.28
C VAL A 28 -2.70 22.12 -8.70
N LEU A 29 -1.86 22.53 -7.75
CA LEU A 29 -0.43 22.76 -7.95
C LEU A 29 0.35 21.46 -7.86
N GLN A 30 0.08 20.66 -6.83
CA GLN A 30 0.74 19.39 -6.55
C GLN A 30 -0.24 18.40 -5.92
N LEU A 31 -0.10 17.14 -6.30
CA LEU A 31 -0.84 16.03 -5.74
C LEU A 31 0.12 14.85 -5.52
N GLU A 32 0.13 14.34 -4.30
CA GLU A 32 0.83 13.12 -3.93
C GLU A 32 -0.14 12.12 -3.32
N VAL A 33 -0.14 10.90 -3.83
CA VAL A 33 -0.91 9.78 -3.27
C VAL A 33 0.06 8.65 -2.98
N GLU A 34 0.15 8.26 -1.71
CA GLU A 34 0.98 7.13 -1.29
C GLU A 34 0.09 5.92 -0.97
N GLU A 35 0.17 4.88 -1.80
CA GLU A 35 -0.43 3.58 -1.55
C GLU A 35 0.60 2.66 -0.88
N ARG A 36 0.30 2.10 0.29
CA ARG A 36 1.21 1.23 1.05
C ARG A 36 0.57 -0.09 1.46
N SER A 37 1.34 -1.17 1.61
CA SER A 37 0.83 -2.45 2.12
C SER A 37 0.93 -2.61 3.65
N ASP A 38 1.77 -1.80 4.29
CA ASP A 38 2.08 -1.86 5.73
C ASP A 38 1.37 -0.78 6.57
N GLU A 39 0.92 0.30 5.94
CA GLU A 39 0.28 1.46 6.56
C GLU A 39 -0.96 1.91 5.78
N ALA A 40 -1.73 2.84 6.35
CA ALA A 40 -2.87 3.44 5.66
C ALA A 40 -2.37 4.28 4.47
N SER A 41 -3.07 4.22 3.33
CA SER A 41 -2.72 5.08 2.20
C SER A 41 -2.98 6.54 2.55
N SER A 42 -2.13 7.45 2.07
CA SER A 42 -2.20 8.88 2.37
C SER A 42 -2.29 9.74 1.11
N LEU A 43 -2.83 10.93 1.29
CA LEU A 43 -3.01 11.95 0.27
C LEU A 43 -2.38 13.25 0.76
N ARG A 44 -1.61 13.92 -0.09
CA ARG A 44 -1.24 15.33 0.05
C ARG A 44 -1.65 16.07 -1.20
N LEU A 45 -2.43 17.13 -1.04
CA LEU A 45 -2.95 17.94 -2.14
C LEU A 45 -2.62 19.41 -1.85
N VAL A 46 -1.97 20.08 -2.79
CA VAL A 46 -1.62 21.50 -2.70
C VAL A 46 -2.39 22.23 -3.78
N VAL A 47 -3.17 23.23 -3.36
CA VAL A 47 -4.04 24.00 -4.25
C VAL A 47 -3.64 25.46 -4.21
N ASP A 48 -3.75 26.12 -5.36
CA ASP A 48 -3.58 27.56 -5.46
C ASP A 48 -4.69 28.27 -4.67
N MET A 49 -4.36 29.41 -4.06
CA MET A 49 -5.29 30.18 -3.23
C MET A 49 -5.20 31.65 -3.61
N SER A 50 -6.32 32.20 -4.08
CA SER A 50 -6.42 33.58 -4.55
C SER A 50 -7.32 34.43 -3.65
N PRO A 51 -6.96 35.70 -3.37
CA PRO A 51 -7.81 36.59 -2.62
C PRO A 51 -9.02 37.01 -3.45
N ILE A 52 -10.19 36.95 -2.85
CA ILE A 52 -11.46 37.42 -3.40
C ILE A 52 -11.88 38.71 -2.70
N ALA A 53 -12.39 39.67 -3.46
CA ALA A 53 -12.93 40.89 -2.88
C ALA A 53 -14.31 40.59 -2.25
N GLY A 54 -14.45 40.75 -0.94
CA GLY A 54 -15.74 40.63 -0.27
C GLY A 54 -16.61 41.87 -0.49
N ASP A 55 -17.92 41.68 -0.59
CA ASP A 55 -18.92 42.75 -0.76
C ASP A 55 -18.88 43.83 0.35
N ARG A 56 -18.26 43.54 1.49
CA ARG A 56 -18.12 44.44 2.65
C ARG A 56 -16.73 45.08 2.78
N GLY A 57 -15.87 44.97 1.77
CA GLY A 57 -14.56 45.63 1.73
C GLY A 57 -13.46 44.93 2.54
N ALA A 58 -13.75 43.81 3.20
CA ALA A 58 -12.74 42.86 3.64
C ALA A 58 -12.64 41.77 2.57
N GLY A 59 -11.46 41.58 1.99
CA GLY A 59 -11.20 40.45 1.10
C GLY A 59 -11.12 39.14 1.90
N ASP A 60 -11.54 38.03 1.30
CA ASP A 60 -11.37 36.68 1.84
C ASP A 60 -10.54 35.83 0.86
N TRP A 61 -10.37 34.54 1.14
CA TRP A 61 -9.65 33.60 0.30
C TRP A 61 -10.60 32.59 -0.31
N ASP A 62 -10.51 32.45 -1.63
CA ASP A 62 -11.42 31.69 -2.47
C ASP A 62 -11.65 30.25 -1.97
N VAL A 63 -10.58 29.49 -1.74
CA VAL A 63 -10.62 28.07 -1.34
C VAL A 63 -10.88 27.83 0.16
N LEU A 64 -10.98 28.89 0.96
CA LEU A 64 -11.35 28.80 2.39
C LEU A 64 -12.84 29.04 2.64
N GLU A 65 -13.57 29.44 1.61
CA GLU A 65 -15.01 29.65 1.70
C GLU A 65 -15.77 28.32 1.68
N HIS A 66 -16.94 28.32 2.30
CA HIS A 66 -17.73 27.09 2.51
C HIS A 66 -19.19 27.24 2.09
N ALA A 67 -19.85 26.10 1.89
CA ALA A 67 -21.29 26.00 1.62
C ALA A 67 -21.72 26.82 0.39
N SER A 68 -22.79 27.62 0.49
CA SER A 68 -23.39 28.32 -0.64
C SER A 68 -22.41 29.23 -1.36
N PHE A 69 -21.46 29.83 -0.64
CA PHE A 69 -20.48 30.74 -1.23
C PHE A 69 -19.48 30.00 -2.14
N ALA A 70 -18.99 28.84 -1.70
CA ALA A 70 -18.15 27.97 -2.51
C ALA A 70 -18.92 27.44 -3.73
N GLU A 71 -20.20 27.07 -3.55
CA GLU A 71 -21.06 26.64 -4.67
C GLU A 71 -21.28 27.75 -5.70
N ASP A 72 -21.53 28.99 -5.26
CA ASP A 72 -21.75 30.15 -6.13
C ASP A 72 -20.50 30.51 -6.95
N LEU A 73 -19.31 30.34 -6.37
CA LEU A 73 -18.02 30.58 -7.04
C LEU A 73 -17.48 29.36 -7.80
N LEU A 74 -18.17 28.22 -7.76
CA LEU A 74 -17.72 26.94 -8.32
C LEU A 74 -16.36 26.48 -7.75
N ILE A 75 -16.10 26.81 -6.48
CA ILE A 75 -14.88 26.45 -5.76
C ILE A 75 -15.13 25.19 -4.93
N PRO A 76 -14.15 24.28 -4.81
CA PRO A 76 -14.33 23.07 -4.02
C PRO A 76 -14.40 23.37 -2.51
N ASP A 77 -15.46 22.92 -1.83
CA ASP A 77 -15.61 23.00 -0.36
C ASP A 77 -14.70 21.97 0.33
N PHE A 78 -13.47 22.38 0.62
CA PHE A 78 -12.47 21.61 1.35
C PHE A 78 -12.63 21.80 2.86
N ARG A 79 -13.00 20.73 3.57
CA ARG A 79 -13.14 20.73 5.03
C ARG A 79 -12.69 19.41 5.63
N LEU A 80 -12.44 19.43 6.93
CA LEU A 80 -12.13 18.20 7.67
C LEU A 80 -13.23 17.16 7.47
N LEU A 81 -12.80 15.92 7.27
CA LEU A 81 -13.64 14.74 7.00
C LEU A 81 -14.52 14.86 5.75
N ARG A 82 -14.18 15.77 4.82
CA ARG A 82 -14.71 15.72 3.45
C ARG A 82 -14.14 14.49 2.76
N ARG A 83 -14.98 13.71 2.09
CA ARG A 83 -14.51 12.56 1.32
C ARG A 83 -13.87 13.05 0.02
N VAL A 84 -12.68 12.54 -0.27
CA VAL A 84 -11.93 12.85 -1.48
C VAL A 84 -11.62 11.56 -2.20
N THR A 85 -11.97 11.50 -3.49
CA THR A 85 -11.60 10.41 -4.39
C THR A 85 -10.71 10.95 -5.49
N VAL A 86 -9.61 10.25 -5.77
CA VAL A 86 -8.60 10.65 -6.77
C VAL A 86 -8.46 9.55 -7.82
N GLU A 87 -8.59 9.94 -9.08
CA GLU A 87 -8.32 9.09 -10.25
C GLU A 87 -7.25 9.75 -11.12
N PHE A 88 -6.27 8.95 -11.52
CA PHE A 88 -5.36 9.32 -12.60
C PHE A 88 -5.84 8.69 -13.90
N SER A 89 -5.83 9.48 -14.97
CA SER A 89 -6.14 9.05 -16.33
C SER A 89 -4.98 9.37 -17.27
N LEU A 90 -4.63 8.46 -18.17
CA LEU A 90 -3.61 8.62 -19.20
C LEU A 90 -4.28 8.53 -20.57
N VAL A 91 -4.42 9.68 -21.21
CA VAL A 91 -5.09 9.84 -22.50
C VAL A 91 -4.05 9.81 -23.62
N SER A 92 -4.36 9.13 -24.71
CA SER A 92 -3.51 9.05 -25.90
C SER A 92 -3.94 10.10 -26.92
N ASP A 93 -2.99 10.67 -27.66
CA ASP A 93 -3.30 11.57 -28.77
C ASP A 93 -3.84 10.82 -30.01
N VAL A 94 -3.82 9.49 -29.98
CA VAL A 94 -4.35 8.64 -31.05
C VAL A 94 -5.88 8.54 -30.91
N PRO A 95 -6.66 8.90 -31.95
CA PRO A 95 -8.10 8.72 -31.95
C PRO A 95 -8.49 7.26 -31.63
N ASP A 96 -9.56 7.07 -30.86
CA ASP A 96 -10.14 5.77 -30.44
C ASP A 96 -9.31 4.91 -29.48
N ASP A 97 -8.17 5.40 -28.97
CA ASP A 97 -7.41 4.70 -27.93
C ASP A 97 -8.06 4.93 -26.55
N GLU A 98 -8.48 3.85 -25.88
CA GLU A 98 -9.13 3.97 -24.57
C GLU A 98 -8.17 4.59 -23.53
N PRO A 99 -8.66 5.54 -22.71
CA PRO A 99 -7.86 6.10 -21.64
C PRO A 99 -7.57 5.04 -20.59
N ILE A 100 -6.33 4.98 -20.12
CA ILE A 100 -6.00 4.18 -18.94
C ILE A 100 -6.39 5.03 -17.74
N ALA A 101 -7.43 4.64 -17.02
CA ALA A 101 -7.86 5.31 -15.81
C ALA A 101 -7.84 4.35 -14.61
N GLY A 102 -7.54 4.88 -13.43
CA GLY A 102 -7.60 4.12 -12.19
C GLY A 102 -7.76 5.00 -10.96
N VAL A 103 -8.73 4.66 -10.12
CA VAL A 103 -8.91 5.29 -8.80
C VAL A 103 -7.79 4.79 -7.90
N VAL A 104 -6.95 5.71 -7.42
CA VAL A 104 -5.79 5.44 -6.58
C VAL A 104 -6.02 5.76 -5.11
N PHE A 105 -6.97 6.65 -4.81
CA PHE A 105 -7.29 7.06 -3.44
C PHE A 105 -8.79 7.29 -3.27
N ASP A 106 -9.35 6.80 -2.17
CA ASP A 106 -10.70 7.13 -1.71
C ASP A 106 -10.67 7.16 -0.18
N GLY A 107 -10.82 8.36 0.37
CA GLY A 107 -10.54 8.64 1.78
C GLY A 107 -11.08 9.98 2.23
N TYR A 108 -10.56 10.49 3.34
CA TYR A 108 -11.04 11.69 3.99
C TYR A 108 -9.92 12.68 4.26
N LEU A 109 -10.22 13.98 4.16
CA LEU A 109 -9.31 15.03 4.60
C LEU A 109 -9.18 15.01 6.12
N THR A 110 -7.95 14.88 6.62
CA THR A 110 -7.63 14.83 8.04
C THR A 110 -6.95 16.11 8.52
N ALA A 111 -6.35 16.89 7.62
CA ALA A 111 -5.80 18.21 7.93
C ALA A 111 -6.04 19.18 6.77
N VAL A 112 -6.27 20.44 7.12
CA VAL A 112 -6.47 21.57 6.20
C VAL A 112 -5.58 22.70 6.73
N GLU A 113 -4.55 23.07 5.96
CA GLU A 113 -3.52 24.03 6.37
C GLU A 113 -3.41 25.15 5.33
N PRO A 114 -4.03 26.31 5.58
CA PRO A 114 -3.80 27.50 4.76
C PRO A 114 -2.42 28.09 5.03
N VAL A 115 -1.65 28.28 3.97
CA VAL A 115 -0.32 28.90 3.99
C VAL A 115 -0.40 30.24 3.28
N PHE A 116 -0.10 31.33 3.97
CA PHE A 116 -0.14 32.69 3.42
C PHE A 116 1.27 33.20 3.13
N GLY A 117 1.56 33.40 1.85
CA GLY A 117 2.85 33.93 1.42
C GLY A 117 2.99 35.45 1.58
N GLU A 118 4.21 35.95 1.42
CA GLU A 118 4.55 37.38 1.55
C GLU A 118 3.93 38.19 0.41
N SER A 119 4.06 37.72 -0.85
CA SER A 119 3.48 38.39 -2.02
C SER A 119 1.96 38.23 -2.11
N ARG A 120 1.34 37.46 -1.20
CA ARG A 120 -0.05 36.99 -1.24
C ARG A 120 -0.35 36.12 -2.46
N VAL A 121 -0.30 36.66 -3.65
CA VAL A 121 -0.41 35.93 -4.93
C VAL A 121 0.95 35.97 -5.61
N PRO A 122 1.49 34.84 -6.11
CA PRO A 122 0.96 33.46 -6.08
C PRO A 122 1.45 32.63 -4.86
N ASP A 123 2.08 33.27 -3.87
CA ASP A 123 2.78 32.57 -2.80
C ASP A 123 1.86 31.90 -1.75
N SER A 124 0.57 32.23 -1.75
CA SER A 124 -0.41 31.63 -0.82
C SER A 124 -1.03 30.38 -1.43
N ARG A 125 -1.16 29.35 -0.61
CA ARG A 125 -1.64 28.04 -1.03
C ARG A 125 -2.40 27.35 0.10
N LEU A 126 -3.22 26.38 -0.23
CA LEU A 126 -3.87 25.53 0.75
C LEU A 126 -3.32 24.11 0.66
N GLU A 127 -2.75 23.64 1.76
CA GLU A 127 -2.21 22.29 1.90
C GLU A 127 -3.24 21.39 2.59
N LEU A 128 -3.62 20.32 1.90
CA LEU A 128 -4.63 19.37 2.34
C LEU A 128 -3.97 18.01 2.53
N THR A 129 -4.15 17.41 3.71
CA THR A 129 -3.70 16.05 4.00
C THR A 129 -4.90 15.15 4.22
N GLY A 130 -4.83 13.93 3.71
CA GLY A 130 -5.88 12.93 3.89
C GLY A 130 -5.33 11.53 4.14
N LEU A 131 -6.19 10.69 4.71
CA LEU A 131 -5.96 9.26 4.87
C LEU A 131 -7.08 8.51 4.16
N ASP A 132 -6.79 7.30 3.68
CA ASP A 132 -7.81 6.42 3.13
C ASP A 132 -8.95 6.18 4.14
N ALA A 133 -10.05 5.58 3.68
CA ALA A 133 -11.21 5.38 4.54
C ALA A 133 -10.96 4.49 5.77
N SER A 134 -9.79 3.84 5.89
CA SER A 134 -9.41 3.13 7.12
C SER A 134 -9.24 4.07 8.32
N CYS A 135 -9.12 5.39 8.09
CA CYS A 135 -9.12 6.39 9.16
C CYS A 135 -10.40 6.36 10.00
N LEU A 136 -11.54 5.98 9.43
CA LEU A 136 -12.81 5.80 10.15
C LEU A 136 -12.69 4.79 11.31
N MET A 137 -11.79 3.81 11.15
CA MET A 137 -11.56 2.75 12.13
C MET A 137 -10.67 3.18 13.31
N HIS A 138 -10.12 4.40 13.29
CA HIS A 138 -9.22 4.94 14.31
C HIS A 138 -9.93 5.85 15.34
N PHE A 139 -11.19 6.24 15.11
CA PHE A 139 -11.84 7.27 15.95
C PHE A 139 -12.27 6.79 17.34
N GLU A 140 -12.61 5.51 17.49
CA GLU A 140 -13.19 5.00 18.72
C GLU A 140 -12.37 3.83 19.25
N THR A 141 -11.99 3.91 20.53
CA THR A 141 -11.46 2.76 21.26
C THR A 141 -12.61 1.84 21.64
N VAL A 142 -12.59 0.61 21.14
CA VAL A 142 -13.61 -0.38 21.43
C VAL A 142 -13.12 -1.32 22.52
N THR A 143 -13.98 -1.60 23.51
CA THR A 143 -13.79 -2.72 24.43
C THR A 143 -14.78 -3.81 24.09
N ARG A 144 -14.30 -4.87 23.43
CA ARG A 144 -15.14 -5.97 22.95
C ARG A 144 -14.46 -7.30 23.18
N THR A 145 -15.28 -8.30 23.44
CA THR A 145 -14.86 -9.68 23.61
C THR A 145 -15.25 -10.48 22.38
N TRP A 146 -14.29 -11.23 21.85
CA TRP A 146 -14.42 -12.06 20.66
C TRP A 146 -14.18 -13.52 21.05
N ALA A 147 -15.17 -14.39 20.80
CA ALA A 147 -15.12 -15.78 21.18
C ALA A 147 -15.80 -16.67 20.13
N ASP A 148 -15.30 -17.90 19.95
CA ASP A 148 -15.78 -18.86 18.93
C ASP A 148 -15.74 -18.33 17.49
N ILE A 149 -14.80 -17.43 17.21
CA ILE A 149 -14.62 -16.86 15.87
C ILE A 149 -13.15 -16.76 15.52
N THR A 150 -12.85 -16.91 14.22
CA THR A 150 -11.50 -16.77 13.68
C THR A 150 -11.14 -15.31 13.46
N ASP A 151 -9.84 -15.02 13.35
CA ASP A 151 -9.36 -13.67 13.02
C ASP A 151 -9.95 -13.13 11.72
N ALA A 152 -10.14 -14.02 10.72
CA ALA A 152 -10.77 -13.68 9.45
C ALA A 152 -12.24 -13.27 9.63
N GLN A 153 -12.99 -13.95 10.51
CA GLN A 153 -14.36 -13.59 10.84
C GLN A 153 -14.43 -12.25 11.58
N ILE A 154 -13.52 -12.02 12.53
CA ILE A 154 -13.38 -10.73 13.23
C ILE A 154 -13.12 -9.62 12.21
N ALA A 155 -12.13 -9.80 11.34
CA ALA A 155 -11.77 -8.80 10.34
C ALA A 155 -12.94 -8.50 9.39
N THR A 156 -13.66 -9.54 8.97
CA THR A 156 -14.87 -9.39 8.16
C THR A 156 -15.96 -8.60 8.87
N GLU A 157 -16.20 -8.87 10.15
CA GLU A 157 -17.21 -8.14 10.93
C GLU A 157 -16.84 -6.66 11.10
N ILE A 158 -15.57 -6.37 11.38
CA ILE A 158 -15.06 -5.00 11.49
C ILE A 158 -15.22 -4.27 10.16
N TYR A 159 -14.77 -4.83 9.02
CA TYR A 159 -14.93 -4.15 7.73
C TYR A 159 -16.40 -3.90 7.37
N ARG A 160 -17.29 -4.86 7.66
CA ARG A 160 -18.74 -4.70 7.44
C ARG A 160 -19.37 -3.63 8.34
N LYS A 161 -18.90 -3.46 9.58
CA LYS A 161 -19.33 -2.37 10.49
C LYS A 161 -19.15 -1.00 9.84
N TYR A 162 -18.07 -0.81 9.08
CA TYR A 162 -17.78 0.42 8.34
C TYR A 162 -18.34 0.44 6.91
N GLY A 163 -19.15 -0.56 6.54
CA GLY A 163 -19.80 -0.62 5.23
C GLY A 163 -18.88 -1.00 4.07
N PHE A 164 -17.66 -1.46 4.33
CA PHE A 164 -16.73 -1.89 3.28
C PHE A 164 -17.08 -3.29 2.76
N ALA A 165 -16.86 -3.50 1.47
CA ALA A 165 -17.01 -4.80 0.85
C ALA A 165 -15.93 -5.77 1.35
N VAL A 166 -16.32 -7.04 1.50
CA VAL A 166 -15.41 -8.14 1.84
C VAL A 166 -15.76 -9.31 0.95
N THR A 167 -14.78 -9.81 0.23
CA THR A 167 -14.83 -11.03 -0.57
C THR A 167 -14.18 -12.17 0.22
N GLY A 168 -14.97 -13.17 0.60
CA GLY A 168 -14.49 -14.34 1.34
C GLY A 168 -13.80 -15.39 0.44
N PRO A 169 -13.26 -16.46 1.03
CA PRO A 169 -12.63 -17.56 0.30
C PRO A 169 -13.63 -18.22 -0.66
N GLY A 170 -13.31 -18.26 -1.96
CA GLY A 170 -14.11 -18.99 -2.96
C GLY A 170 -15.04 -18.13 -3.85
N ALA A 171 -14.98 -16.80 -3.76
CA ALA A 171 -15.68 -15.96 -4.73
C ALA A 171 -14.98 -16.01 -6.10
N ALA A 172 -15.70 -16.41 -7.14
CA ALA A 172 -15.18 -16.42 -8.50
C ALA A 172 -14.99 -14.98 -9.01
N GLY A 173 -13.78 -14.62 -9.42
CA GLY A 173 -13.50 -13.42 -10.23
C GLY A 173 -12.87 -12.22 -9.52
N ARG A 174 -13.07 -12.03 -8.21
CA ARG A 174 -12.29 -11.11 -7.37
C ARG A 174 -11.54 -11.97 -6.36
N GLY A 175 -10.21 -11.94 -6.36
CA GLY A 175 -9.40 -12.71 -5.42
C GLY A 175 -9.89 -12.54 -3.98
N THR A 176 -9.72 -13.58 -3.17
CA THR A 176 -10.10 -13.60 -1.75
C THR A 176 -9.52 -12.37 -1.04
N SER A 177 -10.37 -11.48 -0.53
CA SER A 177 -9.92 -10.30 0.21
C SER A 177 -9.58 -10.63 1.65
N VAL A 178 -10.26 -11.63 2.24
CA VAL A 178 -10.04 -12.09 3.61
C VAL A 178 -9.70 -13.59 3.59
N GLU A 179 -8.46 -13.91 3.91
CA GLU A 179 -7.95 -15.28 3.97
C GLU A 179 -8.12 -15.84 5.39
N ASP A 180 -8.45 -17.14 5.50
CA ASP A 180 -8.44 -17.82 6.79
C ASP A 180 -6.99 -18.16 7.15
N GLY A 181 -6.48 -17.56 8.23
CA GLY A 181 -5.14 -17.84 8.75
C GLY A 181 -5.02 -19.19 9.46
N GLY A 182 -6.13 -19.93 9.61
CA GLY A 182 -6.18 -21.23 10.29
C GLY A 182 -6.03 -21.14 11.81
N LEU A 183 -6.04 -19.93 12.37
CA LEU A 183 -6.03 -19.67 13.81
C LEU A 183 -7.47 -19.75 14.35
N ASP A 184 -7.94 -20.98 14.59
CA ASP A 184 -9.22 -21.22 15.28
C ASP A 184 -9.02 -21.18 16.81
N ARG A 185 -9.89 -20.45 17.52
CA ARG A 185 -9.86 -20.28 18.98
C ARG A 185 -11.20 -20.70 19.59
N PRO A 186 -11.35 -21.96 20.02
CA PRO A 186 -12.56 -22.41 20.69
C PRO A 186 -12.75 -21.75 22.07
N LEU A 187 -14.01 -21.41 22.39
CA LEU A 187 -14.51 -20.73 23.60
C LEU A 187 -13.94 -21.28 24.91
N ARG A 188 -13.66 -22.59 24.95
CA ARG A 188 -13.18 -23.25 26.16
C ARG A 188 -11.75 -22.87 26.55
N ARG A 189 -10.99 -22.17 25.70
CA ARG A 189 -9.54 -21.99 25.91
C ARG A 189 -9.00 -20.58 25.67
N ALA A 190 -9.59 -19.77 24.79
CA ALA A 190 -9.08 -18.42 24.54
C ALA A 190 -10.19 -17.46 24.13
N VAL A 191 -10.30 -16.36 24.86
CA VAL A 191 -11.20 -15.25 24.56
C VAL A 191 -10.32 -14.06 24.18
N LEU A 192 -10.48 -13.54 22.97
CA LEU A 192 -9.72 -12.38 22.54
C LEU A 192 -10.45 -11.11 22.98
N VAL A 193 -9.75 -10.26 23.74
CA VAL A 193 -10.31 -9.00 24.22
C VAL A 193 -9.67 -7.86 23.43
N GLN A 194 -10.50 -7.14 22.69
CA GLN A 194 -10.13 -5.87 22.07
C GLN A 194 -10.21 -4.76 23.13
N ARG A 195 -9.16 -3.95 23.22
CA ARG A 195 -9.06 -2.75 24.07
C ARG A 195 -8.33 -1.62 23.33
N ALA A 196 -8.63 -1.50 22.05
CA ALA A 196 -7.94 -0.63 21.11
C ALA A 196 -8.95 -0.18 20.04
N THR A 197 -8.53 0.73 19.18
CA THR A 197 -9.34 1.06 18.00
C THR A 197 -9.51 -0.15 17.08
N ASP A 198 -10.54 -0.16 16.26
CA ASP A 198 -10.76 -1.25 15.28
C ASP A 198 -9.57 -1.38 14.32
N ALA A 199 -8.92 -0.27 13.95
CA ALA A 199 -7.75 -0.30 13.07
C ALA A 199 -6.50 -0.90 13.74
N GLU A 200 -6.20 -0.51 14.97
CA GLU A 200 -5.08 -1.06 15.73
C GLU A 200 -5.27 -2.55 15.99
N PHE A 201 -6.50 -2.95 16.28
CA PHE A 201 -6.85 -4.34 16.50
C PHE A 201 -6.72 -5.17 15.22
N LEU A 202 -7.21 -4.68 14.07
CA LEU A 202 -6.98 -5.32 12.77
C LEU A 202 -5.50 -5.48 12.45
N ARG A 203 -4.67 -4.45 12.71
CA ARG A 203 -3.21 -4.53 12.52
C ARG A 203 -2.56 -5.57 13.43
N LEU A 204 -3.02 -5.68 14.68
CA LEU A 204 -2.58 -6.72 15.61
C LEU A 204 -2.90 -8.11 15.05
N LEU A 205 -4.15 -8.33 14.62
CA LEU A 205 -4.57 -9.60 14.01
C LEU A 205 -3.76 -9.92 12.75
N ALA A 206 -3.52 -8.92 11.89
CA ALA A 206 -2.78 -9.09 10.64
C ALA A 206 -1.33 -9.49 10.93
N ARG A 207 -0.66 -8.79 11.85
CA ARG A 207 0.70 -9.14 12.30
C ARG A 207 0.78 -10.55 12.86
N ARG A 208 -0.22 -10.98 13.63
CA ARG A 208 -0.31 -12.33 14.21
C ARG A 208 -0.38 -13.45 13.16
N ASN A 209 -0.96 -13.15 12.00
CA ASN A 209 -1.08 -14.08 10.88
C ASN A 209 0.01 -13.90 9.79
N GLY A 210 0.85 -12.86 9.93
CA GLY A 210 1.77 -12.44 8.86
C GLY A 210 1.02 -12.00 7.61
N PHE A 211 -0.12 -11.33 7.82
CA PHE A 211 -0.99 -10.78 6.80
C PHE A 211 -0.82 -9.26 6.71
N GLU A 212 -1.27 -8.73 5.59
CA GLU A 212 -1.45 -7.30 5.35
C GLU A 212 -2.92 -6.94 5.60
N THR A 213 -3.14 -5.72 6.09
CA THR A 213 -4.48 -5.17 6.30
C THR A 213 -4.58 -3.80 5.66
N TYR A 214 -5.52 -3.64 4.74
CA TYR A 214 -5.69 -2.39 4.00
C TYR A 214 -7.10 -2.26 3.42
N VAL A 215 -7.43 -1.06 2.96
CA VAL A 215 -8.62 -0.81 2.12
C VAL A 215 -8.17 -0.50 0.70
N GLU A 216 -8.92 -0.98 -0.28
CA GLU A 216 -8.66 -0.72 -1.70
C GLU A 216 -9.90 -0.11 -2.38
N PRO A 217 -9.74 1.00 -3.12
CA PRO A 217 -10.83 1.56 -3.91
C PRO A 217 -11.18 0.69 -5.11
N GLY A 218 -12.48 0.41 -5.24
CA GLY A 218 -13.04 -0.24 -6.41
C GLY A 218 -12.81 0.59 -7.66
N GLN A 219 -12.55 -0.09 -8.78
CA GLN A 219 -12.43 0.53 -10.09
C GLN A 219 -13.84 0.61 -10.69
N GLY A 220 -14.29 1.80 -11.08
CA GLY A 220 -15.65 2.03 -11.58
C GLY A 220 -16.21 3.40 -11.21
N PRO A 221 -17.53 3.62 -11.38
CA PRO A 221 -18.13 4.90 -11.07
C PRO A 221 -18.02 5.22 -9.58
N VAL A 222 -17.62 6.46 -9.27
CA VAL A 222 -17.54 6.95 -7.90
C VAL A 222 -18.97 7.11 -7.35
N ARG A 223 -19.25 6.43 -6.23
CA ARG A 223 -20.52 6.55 -5.54
C ARG A 223 -20.69 7.96 -4.97
N GLU A 224 -21.83 8.58 -5.25
CA GLU A 224 -22.21 9.86 -4.66
C GLU A 224 -22.46 9.75 -3.14
N GLY A 225 -22.05 10.79 -2.43
CA GLY A 225 -22.25 10.94 -0.99
C GLY A 225 -20.96 10.92 -0.18
N PRO A 226 -21.06 11.31 1.11
CA PRO A 226 -19.91 11.48 2.00
C PRO A 226 -19.27 10.15 2.42
N HIS A 227 -19.93 9.00 2.18
CA HIS A 227 -19.41 7.69 2.57
C HIS A 227 -19.24 6.79 1.34
N PRO A 228 -18.08 6.10 1.20
CA PRO A 228 -17.80 5.24 0.05
C PRO A 228 -18.67 3.97 0.01
N GLY A 229 -19.01 3.42 1.19
CA GLY A 229 -19.79 2.20 1.29
C GLY A 229 -19.05 1.01 0.68
N ASP A 230 -19.77 0.21 -0.10
CA ASP A 230 -19.31 -1.03 -0.71
C ASP A 230 -18.41 -0.84 -1.94
N THR A 231 -18.12 0.40 -2.34
CA THR A 231 -17.12 0.67 -3.39
C THR A 231 -15.70 0.41 -2.91
N LEU A 232 -15.45 0.42 -1.59
CA LEU A 232 -14.17 0.05 -1.01
C LEU A 232 -14.18 -1.42 -0.60
N THR A 233 -13.08 -2.13 -0.86
CA THR A 233 -12.87 -3.50 -0.39
C THR A 233 -11.85 -3.52 0.74
N GLY A 234 -12.21 -4.14 1.86
CA GLY A 234 -11.28 -4.40 2.97
C GLY A 234 -10.53 -5.70 2.75
N HIS A 235 -9.21 -5.68 2.91
CA HIS A 235 -8.32 -6.82 2.72
C HIS A 235 -7.64 -7.22 4.02
N PHE A 236 -7.66 -8.52 4.33
CA PHE A 236 -6.97 -9.16 5.45
C PHE A 236 -6.40 -10.49 4.95
N ARG A 237 -5.17 -10.46 4.44
CA ARG A 237 -4.62 -11.62 3.72
C ARG A 237 -3.11 -11.60 3.66
N SER A 238 -2.51 -12.72 3.29
CA SER A 238 -1.07 -12.78 3.02
C SER A 238 -0.70 -11.95 1.77
N PRO A 239 0.55 -11.43 1.69
CA PRO A 239 1.02 -10.73 0.50
C PRO A 239 0.83 -11.57 -0.77
N SER A 240 0.11 -11.01 -1.75
CA SER A 240 -0.22 -11.72 -2.99
C SER A 240 0.97 -11.70 -3.95
N VAL A 241 1.84 -12.70 -3.87
CA VAL A 241 2.97 -12.88 -4.79
C VAL A 241 2.60 -13.60 -6.10
N GLU A 242 1.32 -13.98 -6.23
CA GLU A 242 0.77 -14.67 -7.41
C GLU A 242 -0.08 -13.73 -8.28
N PRO A 243 -0.31 -14.09 -9.57
CA PRO A 243 -1.07 -13.26 -10.51
C PRO A 243 -2.44 -12.81 -9.99
N PRO A 244 -2.99 -11.69 -10.53
CA PRO A 244 -2.54 -10.99 -11.73
C PRO A 244 -1.31 -10.09 -11.51
N GLU A 245 -0.28 -10.30 -12.34
CA GLU A 245 0.90 -9.43 -12.39
C GLU A 245 0.59 -8.18 -13.20
N GLN A 246 1.15 -7.06 -12.75
CA GLN A 246 1.10 -5.81 -13.50
C GLN A 246 2.05 -5.87 -14.71
N PRO A 247 1.84 -5.05 -15.75
CA PRO A 247 2.77 -4.93 -16.87
C PRO A 247 4.22 -4.70 -16.39
N PRO A 248 5.23 -5.20 -17.13
CA PRO A 248 6.61 -5.14 -16.65
C PRO A 248 7.15 -3.71 -16.59
N LEU A 249 8.01 -3.47 -15.59
CA LEU A 249 8.87 -2.30 -15.49
C LEU A 249 10.17 -2.57 -16.25
N GLU A 250 10.44 -1.75 -17.25
CA GLU A 250 11.54 -1.96 -18.19
C GLU A 250 12.53 -0.80 -18.08
N LEU A 251 13.79 -1.13 -17.79
CA LEU A 251 14.94 -0.20 -17.87
C LEU A 251 15.44 -0.02 -19.31
N PHE A 252 14.94 -0.82 -20.24
CA PHE A 252 15.26 -0.77 -21.67
C PHE A 252 13.99 -0.64 -22.52
N PRO A 253 14.09 -0.01 -23.70
CA PRO A 253 15.28 0.61 -24.29
C PRO A 253 15.62 1.97 -23.63
N ARG A 254 16.89 2.41 -23.73
CA ARG A 254 17.40 3.61 -23.01
C ARG A 254 16.68 4.91 -23.37
N ASP A 255 16.13 5.00 -24.58
CA ASP A 255 15.41 6.14 -25.12
C ASP A 255 13.99 6.26 -24.54
N ALA A 256 13.37 5.13 -24.19
CA ALA A 256 11.99 5.10 -23.70
C ALA A 256 11.76 4.07 -22.56
N PRO A 257 12.52 4.11 -21.46
CA PRO A 257 12.30 3.20 -20.34
C PRO A 257 10.98 3.56 -19.63
N SER A 258 10.27 2.55 -19.12
CA SER A 258 9.15 2.79 -18.18
C SER A 258 9.69 3.00 -16.76
N LEU A 259 10.83 2.41 -16.42
CA LEU A 259 11.54 2.60 -15.15
C LEU A 259 12.77 3.48 -15.36
N ILE A 260 12.74 4.72 -14.88
CA ILE A 260 13.78 5.73 -15.14
C ILE A 260 15.00 5.48 -14.26
N ALA A 261 14.76 5.17 -12.99
CA ALA A 261 15.78 4.91 -11.99
C ALA A 261 15.39 3.66 -11.20
N PHE A 262 16.39 2.85 -10.88
CA PHE A 262 16.21 1.68 -10.03
C PHE A 262 17.44 1.44 -9.16
N ARG A 263 17.22 1.28 -7.86
CA ARG A 263 18.23 0.95 -6.87
C ARG A 263 17.74 -0.26 -6.10
N ALA A 264 18.52 -1.33 -6.09
CA ALA A 264 18.24 -2.52 -5.29
C ALA A 264 19.31 -2.73 -4.22
N ARG A 265 18.90 -3.25 -3.07
CA ARG A 265 19.76 -3.73 -1.97
C ARG A 265 19.25 -5.09 -1.51
N TYR A 266 20.15 -6.00 -1.20
CA TYR A 266 19.85 -7.26 -0.51
C TYR A 266 20.78 -7.41 0.69
N ASP A 267 20.28 -7.98 1.78
CA ASP A 267 20.96 -8.04 3.07
C ASP A 267 21.00 -9.47 3.62
N SER A 268 22.11 -9.81 4.29
CA SER A 268 22.41 -11.12 4.87
C SER A 268 22.04 -11.23 6.35
N HIS A 269 21.76 -10.11 7.05
CA HIS A 269 21.60 -10.09 8.51
C HIS A 269 20.22 -10.49 9.02
N GLN A 270 19.24 -10.66 8.13
CA GLN A 270 17.91 -11.11 8.53
C GLN A 270 17.90 -12.63 8.72
N PRO A 271 17.14 -13.14 9.71
CA PRO A 271 17.06 -14.57 9.95
C PRO A 271 16.44 -15.29 8.74
N THR A 272 16.75 -16.56 8.64
CA THR A 272 16.25 -17.45 7.57
C THR A 272 15.28 -18.50 8.09
N ARG A 273 15.20 -18.62 9.42
CA ARG A 273 14.35 -19.55 10.15
C ARG A 273 13.88 -18.88 11.44
N VAL A 274 12.69 -19.25 11.88
CA VAL A 274 12.15 -18.84 13.18
C VAL A 274 11.92 -20.08 14.02
N LEU A 275 12.53 -20.09 15.20
CA LEU A 275 12.33 -21.13 16.21
C LEU A 275 11.30 -20.63 17.22
N GLY A 276 10.21 -21.37 17.38
CA GLY A 276 9.21 -21.09 18.40
C GLY A 276 9.30 -22.11 19.52
N TRP A 277 9.19 -21.65 20.77
CA TRP A 277 9.14 -22.52 21.94
C TRP A 277 8.00 -22.09 22.84
N HIS A 278 7.22 -23.05 23.32
CA HIS A 278 6.11 -22.76 24.21
C HIS A 278 5.89 -23.92 25.19
N ILE A 279 5.54 -23.62 26.44
CA ILE A 279 5.13 -24.66 27.40
C ILE A 279 3.60 -24.67 27.42
N ASP A 280 3.03 -25.72 26.86
CA ASP A 280 1.58 -25.92 26.87
C ASP A 280 1.08 -26.00 28.32
N GLU A 281 0.18 -25.10 28.71
CA GLU A 281 -0.23 -24.93 30.12
C GLU A 281 -0.97 -26.15 30.68
N GLN A 282 -1.66 -26.93 29.84
CA GLN A 282 -2.46 -28.07 30.26
C GLN A 282 -1.62 -29.33 30.39
N SER A 283 -0.80 -29.61 29.37
CA SER A 283 0.08 -30.79 29.31
C SER A 283 1.41 -30.57 30.02
N ARG A 284 1.77 -29.31 30.32
CA ARG A 284 3.07 -28.88 30.88
C ARG A 284 4.25 -29.37 30.05
N ARG A 285 4.05 -29.59 28.76
CA ARG A 285 5.08 -30.06 27.83
C ARG A 285 5.66 -28.89 27.07
N LEU A 286 6.99 -28.91 26.91
CA LEU A 286 7.66 -28.03 25.97
C LEU A 286 7.28 -28.44 24.55
N ARG A 287 6.73 -27.50 23.81
CA ARG A 287 6.47 -27.52 22.38
C ARG A 287 7.53 -26.68 21.68
N ARG A 288 7.94 -27.15 20.50
CA ARG A 288 8.91 -26.49 19.66
C ARG A 288 8.43 -26.52 18.22
N THR A 289 8.59 -25.42 17.52
CA THR A 289 8.51 -25.36 16.07
C THR A 289 9.80 -24.79 15.48
N ASP A 290 10.03 -25.12 14.22
CA ASP A 290 11.14 -24.62 13.41
C ASP A 290 10.63 -24.35 12.00
N VAL A 291 10.32 -23.08 11.72
CA VAL A 291 9.74 -22.65 10.46
C VAL A 291 10.82 -22.01 9.60
N GLY A 292 11.04 -22.59 8.42
CA GLY A 292 11.94 -22.05 7.39
C GLY A 292 11.25 -21.79 6.04
N ASP A 293 9.92 -21.93 5.99
CA ASP A 293 9.10 -21.66 4.81
C ASP A 293 8.03 -20.62 5.16
N PRO A 294 8.04 -19.43 4.51
CA PRO A 294 7.03 -18.39 4.74
C PRO A 294 5.64 -18.79 4.22
N GLY A 295 5.51 -19.85 3.43
CA GLY A 295 4.22 -20.35 2.94
C GLY A 295 3.62 -19.50 1.82
N TYR A 296 4.45 -18.82 1.04
CA TYR A 296 4.09 -18.20 -0.24
C TYR A 296 5.18 -18.45 -1.28
N ARG A 297 4.84 -18.29 -2.56
CA ARG A 297 5.72 -18.61 -3.68
C ARG A 297 7.03 -17.79 -3.64
N ARG A 298 8.14 -18.44 -4.00
CA ARG A 298 9.42 -17.76 -4.23
C ARG A 298 9.39 -16.98 -5.54
N MET A 299 9.80 -15.72 -5.50
CA MET A 299 9.91 -14.82 -6.66
C MET A 299 11.25 -14.95 -7.41
N GLY A 300 12.04 -15.98 -7.12
CA GLY A 300 13.38 -16.19 -7.69
C GLY A 300 13.85 -17.62 -7.45
N THR A 301 15.08 -17.93 -7.84
CA THR A 301 15.64 -19.28 -7.74
C THR A 301 16.40 -19.50 -6.44
N HIS A 302 17.02 -18.46 -5.88
CA HIS A 302 17.86 -18.57 -4.68
C HIS A 302 17.29 -17.72 -3.55
N SER A 303 16.81 -18.36 -2.48
CA SER A 303 16.40 -17.67 -1.26
C SER A 303 17.61 -17.16 -0.47
N ARG A 304 17.37 -16.30 0.52
CA ARG A 304 18.42 -15.89 1.47
C ARG A 304 19.10 -17.09 2.13
N ALA A 305 18.32 -18.11 2.50
CA ALA A 305 18.83 -19.32 3.13
C ALA A 305 19.81 -20.07 2.21
N ASP A 306 19.50 -20.16 0.92
CA ASP A 306 20.33 -20.83 -0.07
C ASP A 306 21.68 -20.08 -0.24
N VAL A 307 21.62 -18.75 -0.40
CA VAL A 307 22.81 -17.89 -0.55
C VAL A 307 23.71 -17.96 0.69
N LEU A 308 23.11 -17.89 1.89
CA LEU A 308 23.85 -17.93 3.14
C LEU A 308 24.48 -19.29 3.40
N ALA A 309 23.76 -20.39 3.13
CA ALA A 309 24.30 -21.73 3.30
C ALA A 309 25.54 -21.96 2.44
N GLU A 310 25.49 -21.55 1.16
CA GLU A 310 26.63 -21.63 0.25
C GLU A 310 27.82 -20.79 0.73
N ARG A 311 27.59 -19.50 1.03
CA ARG A 311 28.68 -18.56 1.41
C ARG A 311 29.26 -18.86 2.78
N LEU A 312 28.44 -19.23 3.77
CA LEU A 312 28.93 -19.63 5.09
C LEU A 312 29.70 -20.94 5.03
N GLY A 313 29.31 -21.88 4.16
CA GLY A 313 30.09 -23.09 3.90
C GLY A 313 31.52 -22.80 3.44
N ALA A 314 31.68 -21.78 2.57
CA ALA A 314 33.00 -21.35 2.10
C ALA A 314 33.80 -20.57 3.17
N ILE A 315 33.14 -19.72 3.96
CA ILE A 315 33.81 -18.83 4.93
C ILE A 315 34.09 -19.54 6.26
N ARG A 316 33.25 -20.50 6.68
CA ARG A 316 33.32 -21.21 7.96
C ARG A 316 33.08 -22.73 7.80
N PRO A 317 33.99 -23.47 7.15
CA PRO A 317 33.79 -24.89 6.85
C PRO A 317 33.67 -25.79 8.09
N VAL A 318 34.21 -25.37 9.25
CA VAL A 318 34.38 -26.23 10.45
C VAL A 318 33.10 -26.41 11.29
N ARG A 319 32.11 -25.49 11.21
CA ARG A 319 30.87 -25.59 12.02
C ARG A 319 29.65 -26.16 11.29
N VAL A 320 29.65 -26.15 9.95
CA VAL A 320 28.52 -26.63 9.14
C VAL A 320 28.34 -28.15 9.26
N ALA A 321 29.42 -28.91 9.50
CA ALA A 321 29.36 -30.37 9.59
C ALA A 321 28.69 -30.92 10.87
N THR A 322 28.48 -30.10 11.91
CA THR A 322 27.89 -30.53 13.20
C THR A 322 26.65 -29.75 13.61
N SER A 323 26.36 -28.59 13.00
CA SER A 323 25.12 -27.86 13.24
C SER A 323 24.01 -28.34 12.30
N GLN A 324 22.93 -28.91 12.83
CA GLN A 324 21.70 -29.19 12.08
C GLN A 324 21.05 -27.93 11.48
N HIS A 325 21.53 -26.73 11.86
CA HIS A 325 21.06 -25.44 11.36
C HIS A 325 22.26 -24.51 11.06
N PRO A 326 22.80 -24.51 9.82
CA PRO A 326 23.94 -23.66 9.47
C PRO A 326 23.59 -22.17 9.30
N THR A 327 22.32 -21.79 9.46
CA THR A 327 21.81 -20.44 9.18
C THR A 327 21.39 -19.68 10.44
N GLN A 328 21.34 -18.34 10.32
CA GLN A 328 20.83 -17.46 11.38
C GLN A 328 19.36 -17.80 11.68
N SER A 329 19.10 -18.21 12.91
CA SER A 329 17.77 -18.49 13.45
C SER A 329 17.41 -17.38 14.43
N ALA A 330 16.19 -16.85 14.31
CA ALA A 330 15.63 -15.97 15.34
C ALA A 330 14.73 -16.80 16.25
N ASP A 331 14.92 -16.68 17.57
CA ASP A 331 13.98 -17.24 18.53
C ASP A 331 12.77 -16.31 18.63
N LEU A 332 11.57 -16.87 18.48
CA LEU A 332 10.32 -16.16 18.68
C LEU A 332 10.12 -15.92 20.18
N GLN A 333 10.25 -14.66 20.59
CA GLN A 333 9.74 -14.19 21.87
C GLN A 333 8.40 -13.51 21.63
N THR A 334 7.32 -14.28 21.69
CA THR A 334 5.97 -13.76 21.53
C THR A 334 5.41 -13.30 22.87
N THR A 335 4.77 -12.13 22.90
CA THR A 335 3.91 -11.68 24.01
C THR A 335 2.61 -12.47 24.09
N ASP A 336 2.13 -12.97 22.95
CA ASP A 336 0.94 -13.84 22.90
C ASP A 336 1.35 -15.27 23.21
N VAL A 337 0.73 -15.85 24.23
CA VAL A 337 0.95 -17.25 24.63
C VAL A 337 0.18 -18.15 23.66
N PRO A 338 0.83 -18.91 22.77
CA PRO A 338 0.12 -19.80 21.85
C PRO A 338 -0.55 -20.94 22.62
N HIS A 339 -1.71 -21.39 22.17
CA HIS A 339 -2.48 -22.43 22.86
C HIS A 339 -2.42 -23.80 22.18
N SER A 340 -1.82 -23.88 20.99
CA SER A 340 -1.67 -25.12 20.23
C SER A 340 -0.40 -25.10 19.39
N ASP A 341 0.03 -26.27 18.93
CA ASP A 341 1.16 -26.39 18.00
C ASP A 341 0.87 -25.65 16.68
N ALA A 342 -0.38 -25.69 16.20
CA ALA A 342 -0.79 -24.96 15.00
C ALA A 342 -0.71 -23.42 15.18
N GLU A 343 -1.07 -22.92 16.37
CA GLU A 343 -0.95 -21.49 16.68
C GLU A 343 0.52 -21.06 16.83
N LEU A 344 1.35 -21.89 17.46
CA LEU A 344 2.79 -21.64 17.56
C LEU A 344 3.44 -21.63 16.16
N ASP A 345 3.08 -22.58 15.29
CA ASP A 345 3.54 -22.64 13.89
C ASP A 345 3.11 -21.40 13.10
N ALA A 346 1.86 -20.97 13.25
CA ALA A 346 1.34 -19.80 12.58
C ALA A 346 2.04 -18.51 13.04
N LEU A 347 2.28 -18.33 14.34
CA LEU A 347 3.05 -17.20 14.89
C LEU A 347 4.50 -17.20 14.39
N ALA A 348 5.16 -18.36 14.40
CA ALA A 348 6.52 -18.49 13.88
C ALA A 348 6.60 -18.19 12.38
N ARG A 349 5.61 -18.66 11.60
CA ARG A 349 5.49 -18.34 10.17
C ARG A 349 5.21 -16.86 9.96
N ALA A 350 4.32 -16.25 10.74
CA ALA A 350 4.02 -14.83 10.68
C ALA A 350 5.29 -13.98 10.89
N GLN A 351 6.10 -14.33 11.89
CA GLN A 351 7.38 -13.67 12.13
C GLN A 351 8.35 -13.87 10.97
N LEU A 352 8.42 -15.07 10.38
CA LEU A 352 9.26 -15.31 9.21
C LEU A 352 8.84 -14.44 8.03
N ARG A 353 7.54 -14.34 7.74
CA ARG A 353 7.00 -13.50 6.64
C ARG A 353 7.42 -12.03 6.75
N LEU A 354 7.49 -11.48 7.97
CA LEU A 354 7.92 -10.10 8.19
C LEU A 354 9.38 -9.82 7.78
N VAL A 355 10.24 -10.85 7.81
CA VAL A 355 11.70 -10.72 7.59
C VAL A 355 12.20 -11.46 6.35
N ASP A 356 11.33 -12.19 5.67
CA ASP A 356 11.66 -13.01 4.50
C ASP A 356 11.96 -12.19 3.23
N TRP A 357 11.58 -10.90 3.19
CA TRP A 357 11.97 -9.99 2.11
C TRP A 357 13.50 -9.85 2.01
N PHE A 358 14.09 -10.54 1.04
CA PHE A 358 15.53 -10.64 0.86
C PHE A 358 16.14 -9.44 0.16
N ALA A 359 15.48 -8.95 -0.88
CA ALA A 359 15.89 -7.77 -1.63
C ALA A 359 14.80 -6.69 -1.53
N VAL A 360 15.25 -5.44 -1.44
CA VAL A 360 14.42 -4.24 -1.47
C VAL A 360 14.91 -3.36 -2.63
N GLY A 361 13.98 -2.92 -3.47
CA GLY A 361 14.20 -2.05 -4.60
C GLY A 361 13.43 -0.73 -4.44
N SER A 362 14.04 0.37 -4.86
CA SER A 362 13.37 1.67 -5.02
C SER A 362 13.55 2.14 -6.45
N GLY A 363 12.49 2.63 -7.09
CA GLY A 363 12.61 3.17 -8.44
C GLY A 363 11.56 4.22 -8.77
N THR A 364 11.78 4.95 -9.86
CA THR A 364 10.86 5.98 -10.36
C THR A 364 10.34 5.57 -11.73
N VAL A 365 9.02 5.41 -11.82
CA VAL A 365 8.30 5.00 -13.02
C VAL A 365 7.82 6.24 -13.76
N MET A 366 8.05 6.25 -15.08
CA MET A 366 7.46 7.24 -15.97
C MET A 366 6.05 6.79 -16.36
N CYS A 367 5.04 7.27 -15.64
CA CYS A 367 3.66 6.78 -15.80
C CYS A 367 3.11 7.01 -17.21
N GLU A 368 3.51 8.10 -17.89
CA GLU A 368 3.13 8.39 -19.28
C GLU A 368 3.52 7.30 -20.29
N ARG A 369 4.51 6.48 -19.94
CA ARG A 369 5.06 5.39 -20.78
C ARG A 369 4.67 4.01 -20.28
N TYR A 370 4.06 3.93 -19.11
CA TYR A 370 3.66 2.68 -18.49
C TYR A 370 2.22 2.33 -18.92
N PRO A 371 1.93 1.08 -19.35
CA PRO A 371 0.66 0.75 -20.00
C PRO A 371 -0.51 0.54 -19.02
N SER A 372 -0.36 0.90 -17.75
CA SER A 372 -1.42 0.85 -16.74
C SER A 372 -1.14 1.89 -15.65
N ILE A 373 -2.01 2.04 -14.63
CA ILE A 373 -1.65 2.75 -13.41
C ILE A 373 -0.92 1.76 -12.49
N VAL A 374 0.30 2.10 -12.05
CA VAL A 374 1.07 1.25 -11.13
C VAL A 374 0.34 1.20 -9.79
N ARG A 375 0.17 0.01 -9.20
CA ARG A 375 -0.51 -0.19 -7.91
C ARG A 375 0.37 -0.94 -6.93
N SER A 376 0.19 -0.64 -5.64
CA SER A 376 0.80 -1.42 -4.57
C SER A 376 0.07 -2.76 -4.39
N ARG A 377 0.61 -3.62 -3.51
CA ARG A 377 0.02 -4.89 -3.06
C ARG A 377 -0.15 -5.93 -4.17
N ARG A 378 0.65 -5.82 -5.24
CA ARG A 378 0.60 -6.68 -6.43
C ARG A 378 1.98 -6.99 -6.95
N PRO A 379 2.18 -8.16 -7.59
CA PRO A 379 3.45 -8.47 -8.22
C PRO A 379 3.63 -7.69 -9.52
N ILE A 380 4.89 -7.34 -9.82
CA ILE A 380 5.33 -6.68 -11.04
C ILE A 380 6.67 -7.27 -11.48
N THR A 381 6.84 -7.49 -12.78
CA THR A 381 8.12 -7.97 -13.31
C THR A 381 9.05 -6.78 -13.59
N VAL A 382 10.28 -6.83 -13.08
CA VAL A 382 11.36 -5.89 -13.43
C VAL A 382 12.26 -6.53 -14.47
N SER A 383 12.57 -5.77 -15.53
CA SER A 383 13.41 -6.21 -16.65
C SER A 383 14.49 -5.18 -16.96
N GLY A 384 15.72 -5.67 -17.21
CA GLY A 384 16.86 -4.83 -17.56
C GLY A 384 17.74 -4.43 -16.38
N ALA A 385 17.48 -4.96 -15.17
CA ALA A 385 18.31 -4.79 -13.99
C ALA A 385 19.43 -5.85 -13.89
N GLY A 386 19.45 -6.82 -14.82
CA GLY A 386 20.43 -7.90 -14.93
C GLY A 386 19.95 -9.20 -14.31
N HIS A 387 20.57 -10.33 -14.67
CA HIS A 387 20.09 -11.69 -14.34
C HIS A 387 19.79 -11.95 -12.86
N LEU A 388 20.49 -11.26 -11.95
CA LEU A 388 20.29 -11.36 -10.51
C LEU A 388 18.96 -10.70 -10.04
N LEU A 389 18.62 -9.56 -10.63
CA LEU A 389 17.54 -8.67 -10.19
C LEU A 389 16.31 -8.71 -11.10
N ASP A 390 16.46 -9.20 -12.33
CA ASP A 390 15.36 -9.42 -13.26
C ASP A 390 14.38 -10.47 -12.72
N GLY A 391 13.10 -10.32 -13.06
CA GLY A 391 12.01 -11.21 -12.68
C GLY A 391 10.96 -10.54 -11.79
N PRO A 392 10.13 -11.32 -11.09
CA PRO A 392 9.00 -10.79 -10.32
C PRO A 392 9.46 -10.14 -9.02
N TRP A 393 8.81 -9.03 -8.68
CA TRP A 393 8.91 -8.28 -7.44
C TRP A 393 7.52 -8.01 -6.90
N TYR A 394 7.37 -7.89 -5.59
CA TYR A 394 6.13 -7.43 -4.96
C TYR A 394 6.19 -5.92 -4.77
N VAL A 395 5.17 -5.18 -5.20
CA VAL A 395 5.09 -3.74 -5.00
C VAL A 395 4.57 -3.46 -3.59
N GLN A 396 5.45 -3.11 -2.67
CA GLN A 396 5.10 -2.81 -1.27
C GLN A 396 4.44 -1.44 -1.14
N ALA A 397 4.95 -0.44 -1.87
CA ALA A 397 4.41 0.91 -1.86
C ALA A 397 4.54 1.59 -3.23
N VAL A 398 3.62 2.49 -3.52
CA VAL A 398 3.63 3.37 -4.70
C VAL A 398 3.29 4.78 -4.26
N ARG A 399 4.17 5.74 -4.53
CA ARG A 399 3.90 7.15 -4.35
C ARG A 399 3.71 7.82 -5.71
N HIS A 400 2.46 8.08 -6.05
CA HIS A 400 2.06 8.83 -7.23
C HIS A 400 2.31 10.31 -7.01
N ARG A 401 2.97 10.98 -7.95
CA ARG A 401 3.25 12.41 -7.93
C ARG A 401 2.73 13.04 -9.21
N TRP A 402 1.88 14.04 -9.08
CA TRP A 402 1.34 14.83 -10.19
C TRP A 402 1.48 16.31 -9.87
N GLY A 403 1.93 17.11 -10.84
CA GLY A 403 2.07 18.56 -10.69
C GLY A 403 3.39 19.08 -11.21
N VAL A 404 3.76 20.28 -10.78
CA VAL A 404 5.05 20.94 -10.98
C VAL A 404 5.70 21.09 -9.60
N ASP A 405 7.01 20.87 -9.48
CA ASP A 405 7.70 21.08 -8.19
C ASP A 405 7.57 22.56 -7.76
N PRO A 406 6.90 22.85 -6.62
CA PRO A 406 6.69 24.23 -6.18
C PRO A 406 7.97 24.90 -5.68
N THR A 407 9.03 24.13 -5.42
CA THR A 407 10.33 24.67 -5.03
C THR A 407 11.18 25.12 -6.20
N ASP A 408 10.81 24.73 -7.42
CA ASP A 408 11.52 25.11 -8.65
C ASP A 408 10.60 25.21 -9.89
N PRO A 409 9.59 26.12 -9.86
CA PRO A 409 8.59 26.23 -10.91
C PRO A 409 9.16 26.75 -12.25
N GLU A 410 10.34 27.37 -12.24
CA GLU A 410 10.99 27.93 -13.43
C GLU A 410 11.89 26.90 -14.16
N THR A 411 12.34 25.85 -13.48
CA THR A 411 13.28 24.86 -14.04
C THR A 411 12.56 23.66 -14.65
N GLU A 412 11.33 23.37 -14.21
CA GLU A 412 10.53 22.31 -14.82
C GLU A 412 9.82 22.82 -16.09
N PRO A 413 9.79 22.03 -17.18
CA PRO A 413 9.00 22.39 -18.36
C PRO A 413 7.55 22.59 -17.93
N SER A 414 6.87 23.55 -18.55
CA SER A 414 5.47 23.97 -18.32
C SER A 414 4.39 22.87 -18.48
N MET A 415 4.79 21.60 -18.50
CA MET A 415 3.97 20.42 -18.71
C MET A 415 3.99 19.58 -17.44
N ARG A 416 2.84 19.48 -16.78
CA ARG A 416 2.66 18.67 -15.57
C ARG A 416 3.06 17.24 -15.81
N ARG A 417 3.95 16.73 -14.96
CA ARG A 417 4.41 15.34 -15.03
C ARG A 417 3.60 14.46 -14.11
N TYR A 418 3.46 13.20 -14.53
CA TYR A 418 2.97 12.13 -13.68
C TYR A 418 4.06 11.07 -13.54
N GLU A 419 4.60 10.96 -12.33
CA GLU A 419 5.62 9.99 -11.96
C GLU A 419 5.12 9.15 -10.79
N ALA A 420 5.61 7.92 -10.68
CA ALA A 420 5.32 7.06 -9.53
C ALA A 420 6.62 6.51 -8.95
N ASP A 421 6.89 6.81 -7.68
CA ASP A 421 8.00 6.20 -6.96
C ASP A 421 7.53 4.87 -6.36
N VAL A 422 8.19 3.77 -6.72
CA VAL A 422 7.83 2.42 -6.31
C VAL A 422 8.84 1.89 -5.29
N THR A 423 8.31 1.26 -4.23
CA THR A 423 9.09 0.41 -3.32
C THR A 423 8.75 -1.03 -3.61
N LEU A 424 9.75 -1.79 -4.01
CA LEU A 424 9.65 -3.18 -4.43
C LEU A 424 10.34 -4.09 -3.41
N VAL A 425 9.79 -5.26 -3.14
CA VAL A 425 10.41 -6.28 -2.29
C VAL A 425 10.40 -7.64 -2.98
N ARG A 426 11.41 -8.46 -2.68
CA ARG A 426 11.55 -9.80 -3.28
C ARG A 426 12.16 -10.77 -2.27
N ASN A 427 11.62 -11.99 -2.19
CA ASN A 427 12.07 -13.03 -1.23
C ASN A 427 13.19 -13.94 -1.75
N ALA A 428 13.55 -13.84 -3.04
CA ALA A 428 14.60 -14.67 -3.65
C ALA A 428 15.27 -13.92 -4.81
N LEU A 429 16.55 -14.18 -5.06
CA LEU A 429 17.29 -13.62 -6.20
C LEU A 429 17.24 -14.55 -7.42
N GLY A 430 17.43 -13.97 -8.61
CA GLY A 430 17.62 -14.71 -9.86
C GLY A 430 19.07 -15.12 -10.10
N GLY A 431 19.31 -15.96 -11.11
CA GLY A 431 20.58 -16.04 -11.84
C GLY A 431 21.91 -16.08 -11.06
N MET A 432 22.03 -16.81 -9.95
CA MET A 432 23.33 -17.03 -9.26
C MET A 432 24.12 -18.25 -9.80
N GLY A 433 23.99 -18.55 -11.11
CA GLY A 433 24.68 -19.67 -11.76
C GLY A 433 26.09 -19.35 -12.22
#